data_AF-A0A1S8MRJ2-F1
#
_entry.id   AF-A0A1S8MRJ2-F1
#
_cell.length_a   1.000
_cell.length_b   1.000
_cell.length_c   1.000
_cell.angle_alpha   90.00
_cell.angle_beta   90.00
_cell.angle_gamma   90.00
#
_symmetry.space_group_name_H-M   'P 1'
#
loop_
_entity.id
_entity.type
_entity.pdbx_description
1 polymer ?
#
loop_
_entity_poly.entity_id
_entity_poly.type
_entity_poly.pdbx_seq_one_letter_code
_entity_poly.pdbx_strand_id
1 'polypeptide(L)'
;MLGKFRRSSSGLYIFDFWDDEFNINKIIEILRKNYVVELSHWYGNLGFEESQDIIIKKIKINISWDYIGGCSIIALDLKGNAIICEIVNYLENVNSENLLIKGPNHYCNKAINLMHKSYNKTRNRDDALQFCREAVHYCEFDQLPQKYFAKIHCEYKKICSIK
;
A
#
# COMPACT_ATOMS: atom_id res chain seq x y z
N MET A 1 -5.28 -5.70 14.15
CA MET A 1 -4.90 -4.39 13.61
C MET A 1 -4.75 -4.52 12.11
N LEU A 2 -5.43 -3.67 11.34
CA LEU A 2 -5.48 -3.76 9.86
C LEU A 2 -4.26 -3.18 9.16
N GLY A 3 -3.54 -2.34 9.88
CA GLY A 3 -2.34 -1.66 9.44
C GLY A 3 -1.48 -1.30 10.63
N LYS A 4 -0.48 -0.48 10.39
CA LYS A 4 0.44 0.07 11.37
C LYS A 4 0.23 1.57 11.44
N PHE A 5 -0.02 2.05 12.65
CA PHE A 5 -0.04 3.47 12.94
C PHE A 5 1.38 3.93 13.31
N ARG A 6 1.85 5.00 12.68
CA ARG A 6 3.16 5.62 12.91
C ARG A 6 3.01 7.12 13.11
N ARG A 7 4.04 7.72 13.72
CA ARG A 7 4.17 9.16 13.88
C ARG A 7 5.50 9.61 13.29
N SER A 8 5.47 10.60 12.42
CA SER A 8 6.68 11.22 11.86
C SER A 8 7.46 12.00 12.93
N SER A 9 8.70 12.36 12.62
CA SER A 9 9.51 13.27 13.46
C SER A 9 8.87 14.66 13.61
N SER A 10 8.09 15.09 12.62
CA SER A 10 7.28 16.32 12.63
C SER A 10 5.94 16.16 13.37
N GLY A 11 5.67 15.00 13.94
CA GLY A 11 4.46 14.73 14.73
C GLY A 11 3.22 14.39 13.89
N LEU A 12 3.36 14.25 12.58
CA LEU A 12 2.30 13.89 11.64
C LEU A 12 1.97 12.40 11.75
N TYR A 13 0.69 12.07 11.64
CA TYR A 13 0.24 10.69 11.65
C TYR A 13 0.36 10.06 10.28
N ILE A 14 0.74 8.80 10.30
CA ILE A 14 0.88 7.93 9.14
C ILE A 14 0.19 6.63 9.49
N PHE A 15 -0.66 6.14 8.59
CA PHE A 15 -1.29 4.83 8.72
C PHE A 15 -1.01 4.00 7.48
N ASP A 16 -0.25 2.93 7.65
CA ASP A 16 0.14 2.02 6.57
C ASP A 16 -0.67 0.74 6.69
N PHE A 17 -1.27 0.28 5.61
CA PHE A 17 -2.10 -0.91 5.63
C PHE A 17 -1.97 -1.69 4.33
N TRP A 18 -2.11 -3.01 4.47
CA TRP A 18 -1.87 -3.95 3.39
C TRP A 18 -3.13 -4.05 2.51
N ASP A 19 -3.34 -3.04 1.67
CA ASP A 19 -4.53 -2.98 0.82
C ASP A 19 -4.28 -2.53 -0.62
N ASP A 20 -5.21 -2.89 -1.51
CA ASP A 20 -5.23 -2.45 -2.90
C ASP A 20 -6.19 -1.26 -3.13
N GLU A 21 -6.21 -0.75 -4.36
CA GLU A 21 -7.02 0.39 -4.82
C GLU A 21 -8.51 0.31 -4.39
N PHE A 22 -9.07 -0.89 -4.20
CA PHE A 22 -10.46 -1.07 -3.82
C PHE A 22 -10.79 -0.45 -2.46
N ASN A 23 -9.88 -0.53 -1.49
CA ASN A 23 -10.15 -0.02 -0.15
C ASN A 23 -9.82 1.48 -0.01
N ILE A 24 -9.02 2.06 -0.91
CA ILE A 24 -8.88 3.52 -1.08
C ILE A 24 -10.24 4.15 -1.40
N ASN A 25 -10.95 3.59 -2.38
CA ASN A 25 -12.28 4.06 -2.76
C ASN A 25 -13.26 3.97 -1.58
N LYS A 26 -13.20 2.89 -0.79
CA LYS A 26 -14.02 2.78 0.43
C LYS A 26 -13.67 3.86 1.46
N ILE A 27 -12.39 4.11 1.71
CA ILE A 27 -11.94 5.19 2.63
C ILE A 27 -12.54 6.53 2.19
N ILE A 28 -12.48 6.84 0.89
CA ILE A 28 -13.09 8.06 0.34
C ILE A 28 -14.62 8.07 0.55
N GLU A 29 -15.31 6.95 0.28
CA GLU A 29 -16.75 6.84 0.54
C GLU A 29 -17.13 7.06 2.00
N ILE A 30 -16.32 6.54 2.93
CA ILE A 30 -16.52 6.73 4.37
C ILE A 30 -16.40 8.19 4.75
N LEU A 31 -15.34 8.85 4.28
CA LEU A 31 -15.14 10.27 4.51
C LEU A 31 -16.30 11.08 3.93
N ARG A 32 -16.80 10.71 2.73
CA ARG A 32 -17.96 11.35 2.09
C ARG A 32 -19.27 11.24 2.88
N LYS A 33 -19.41 10.29 3.81
CA LYS A 33 -20.60 10.22 4.70
C LYS A 33 -20.64 11.38 5.70
N ASN A 34 -19.48 11.88 6.11
CA ASN A 34 -19.35 12.88 7.17
C ASN A 34 -18.83 14.24 6.67
N TYR A 35 -18.23 14.26 5.47
CA TYR A 35 -17.52 15.40 4.94
C TYR A 35 -17.84 15.67 3.48
N VAL A 36 -17.78 16.95 3.09
CA VAL A 36 -17.60 17.31 1.68
C VAL A 36 -16.14 17.02 1.33
N VAL A 37 -15.93 16.02 0.48
CA VAL A 37 -14.61 15.54 0.08
C VAL A 37 -14.31 16.02 -1.34
N GLU A 38 -13.23 16.78 -1.48
CA GLU A 38 -12.60 17.09 -2.76
C GLU A 38 -11.38 16.19 -2.94
N LEU A 39 -11.11 15.81 -4.20
CA LEU A 39 -9.96 14.97 -4.54
C LEU A 39 -9.06 15.73 -5.51
N SER A 40 -7.75 15.64 -5.32
CA SER A 40 -6.82 16.08 -6.37
C SER A 40 -6.88 15.15 -7.58
N HIS A 41 -6.25 15.56 -8.68
CA HIS A 41 -5.85 14.62 -9.71
C HIS A 41 -4.92 13.55 -9.13
N TRP A 42 -4.91 12.37 -9.75
CA TRP A 42 -3.91 11.35 -9.46
C TRP A 42 -2.54 11.83 -9.92
N TYR A 43 -1.53 11.49 -9.14
CA TYR A 43 -0.13 11.76 -9.47
C TYR A 43 0.77 10.64 -8.96
N GLY A 44 2.00 10.61 -9.47
CA GLY A 44 2.96 9.54 -9.18
C GLY A 44 3.31 8.74 -10.44
N ASN A 45 3.96 7.60 -10.22
CA ASN A 45 4.39 6.71 -11.28
C ASN A 45 3.44 5.51 -11.34
N LEU A 46 2.68 5.43 -12.44
CA LEU A 46 1.75 4.33 -12.70
C LEU A 46 2.47 2.98 -12.55
N GLY A 47 1.94 2.10 -11.70
CA GLY A 47 2.54 0.79 -11.45
C GLY A 47 3.63 0.75 -10.36
N PHE A 48 4.04 1.91 -9.82
CA PHE A 48 5.17 2.04 -8.90
C PHE A 48 4.83 2.71 -7.58
N GLU A 49 4.32 3.93 -7.62
CA GLU A 49 3.78 4.63 -6.44
C GLU A 49 2.84 5.68 -6.99
N GLU A 50 1.56 5.48 -6.74
CA GLU A 50 0.49 6.38 -7.14
C GLU A 50 -0.05 7.06 -5.89
N SER A 51 -0.58 8.26 -6.06
CA SER A 51 -0.98 9.11 -4.93
C SER A 51 -2.13 10.02 -5.30
N GLN A 52 -2.92 10.35 -4.29
CA GLN A 52 -4.02 11.31 -4.39
C GLN A 52 -4.17 12.06 -3.08
N ASP A 53 -4.41 13.37 -3.16
CA ASP A 53 -4.81 14.15 -1.99
C ASP A 53 -6.32 14.08 -1.80
N ILE A 54 -6.72 13.82 -0.56
CA ILE A 54 -8.09 13.95 -0.08
C ILE A 54 -8.17 15.27 0.71
N ILE A 55 -9.08 16.15 0.28
CA ILE A 55 -9.20 17.51 0.78
C ILE A 55 -10.55 17.66 1.49
N ILE A 56 -10.51 17.99 2.78
CA ILE A 56 -11.69 18.18 3.64
C ILE A 56 -11.54 19.50 4.38
N LYS A 57 -12.43 20.48 4.14
CA LYS A 57 -12.39 21.80 4.79
C LYS A 57 -11.00 22.47 4.73
N LYS A 58 -10.33 22.36 3.57
CA LYS A 58 -8.93 22.80 3.32
C LYS A 58 -7.83 22.03 4.05
N ILE A 59 -8.16 21.03 4.87
CA ILE A 59 -7.21 20.07 5.43
C ILE A 59 -6.91 19.04 4.34
N LYS A 60 -5.63 18.71 4.16
CA LYS A 60 -5.21 17.70 3.21
C LYS A 60 -4.63 16.49 3.92
N ILE A 61 -5.08 15.32 3.50
CA ILE A 61 -4.39 14.06 3.76
C ILE A 61 -4.00 13.48 2.40
N ASN A 62 -2.83 12.86 2.34
CA ASN A 62 -2.39 12.15 1.17
C ASN A 62 -2.69 10.66 1.35
N ILE A 63 -3.17 10.01 0.30
CA ILE A 63 -3.14 8.56 0.20
C ILE A 63 -2.18 8.18 -0.92
N SER A 64 -1.22 7.33 -0.62
CA SER A 64 -0.31 6.73 -1.59
C SER A 64 -0.49 5.22 -1.60
N TRP A 65 -0.28 4.62 -2.76
CA TRP A 65 -0.34 3.17 -2.92
C TRP A 65 0.63 2.67 -3.98
N ASP A 66 1.08 1.44 -3.79
CA ASP A 66 1.81 0.72 -4.80
C ASP A 66 1.35 -0.73 -4.89
N TYR A 67 1.69 -1.37 -6.00
CA TYR A 67 1.20 -2.71 -6.30
C TYR A 67 1.72 -3.79 -5.34
N ILE A 68 2.79 -3.51 -4.57
CA ILE A 68 3.52 -4.46 -3.71
C ILE A 68 3.42 -4.11 -2.22
N GLY A 69 3.68 -2.87 -1.84
CA GLY A 69 3.74 -2.34 -0.47
C GLY A 69 2.40 -2.03 0.17
N GLY A 70 1.35 -1.88 -0.64
CA GLY A 70 0.00 -1.60 -0.16
C GLY A 70 -0.30 -0.11 -0.16
N CYS A 71 -0.95 0.39 0.88
CA CYS A 71 -1.41 1.78 0.96
C CYS A 71 -0.85 2.48 2.20
N SER A 72 -0.50 3.76 2.07
CA SER A 72 -0.19 4.65 3.18
C SER A 72 -1.09 5.88 3.16
N ILE A 73 -1.57 6.29 4.33
CA ILE A 73 -2.33 7.52 4.51
C ILE A 73 -1.52 8.43 5.42
N ILE A 74 -1.21 9.63 4.93
CA ILE A 74 -0.30 10.57 5.58
C ILE A 74 -0.99 11.90 5.78
N ALA A 75 -0.89 12.45 6.98
CA ALA A 75 -1.36 13.80 7.26
C ALA A 75 -0.37 14.80 6.67
N LEU A 76 -0.84 15.77 5.88
CA LEU A 76 0.01 16.82 5.34
C LEU A 76 0.18 18.01 6.30
N ASP A 77 -0.64 18.06 7.35
CA ASP A 77 -0.50 18.99 8.47
C ASP A 77 -1.03 18.38 9.79
N LEU A 78 -0.81 19.07 10.91
CA LEU A 78 -1.24 18.60 12.24
C LEU A 78 -2.77 18.48 12.38
N LYS A 79 -3.56 19.17 11.57
CA LYS A 79 -5.03 19.05 11.59
C LYS A 79 -5.48 17.76 10.89
N GLY A 80 -4.72 17.31 9.88
CA GLY A 80 -4.93 16.03 9.20
C GLY A 80 -4.81 14.81 10.12
N ASN A 81 -4.07 14.92 11.23
CA ASN A 81 -3.94 13.84 12.23
C ASN A 81 -5.30 13.35 12.76
N ALA A 82 -6.25 14.25 13.01
CA ALA A 82 -7.58 13.89 13.49
C ALA A 82 -8.35 13.03 12.46
N ILE A 83 -8.23 13.40 11.18
CA ILE A 83 -8.87 12.67 10.07
C ILE A 83 -8.28 11.26 9.96
N ILE A 84 -6.96 11.11 10.10
CA ILE A 84 -6.33 9.78 10.09
C ILE A 84 -6.84 8.92 11.25
N CYS A 85 -6.95 9.46 12.47
CA CYS A 85 -7.51 8.71 13.59
C CYS A 85 -8.95 8.25 13.32
N GLU A 86 -9.79 9.08 12.69
CA GLU A 86 -11.15 8.68 12.30
C GLU A 86 -11.14 7.54 11.28
N ILE A 87 -10.27 7.60 10.28
CA ILE A 87 -10.11 6.53 9.27
C ILE A 87 -9.69 5.23 9.95
N VAL A 88 -8.67 5.27 10.81
CA VAL A 88 -8.17 4.07 11.51
C VAL A 88 -9.25 3.49 12.42
N ASN A 89 -9.91 4.32 13.23
CA ASN A 89 -10.99 3.87 14.08
C ASN A 89 -12.11 3.22 13.27
N TYR A 90 -12.47 3.79 12.11
CA TYR A 90 -13.45 3.16 11.22
C TYR A 90 -12.98 1.79 10.74
N LEU A 91 -11.76 1.72 10.18
CA LEU A 91 -11.23 0.48 9.62
C LEU A 91 -11.18 -0.60 10.71
N GLU A 92 -10.72 -0.27 11.91
CA GLU A 92 -10.66 -1.21 13.03
C GLU A 92 -12.03 -1.68 13.51
N ASN A 93 -13.01 -0.77 13.58
CA ASN A 93 -14.39 -1.09 14.00
C ASN A 93 -15.23 -1.82 12.94
N VAL A 94 -14.79 -1.85 11.68
CA VAL A 94 -15.51 -2.51 10.57
C VAL A 94 -15.01 -3.94 10.29
N ASN A 95 -14.11 -4.49 11.10
CA ASN A 95 -13.83 -5.94 11.07
C ASN A 95 -15.04 -6.72 11.61
N SER A 96 -15.78 -7.52 10.84
CA SER A 96 -15.24 -8.69 10.13
C SER A 96 -16.01 -9.17 8.88
N GLU A 97 -17.03 -8.47 8.37
CA GLU A 97 -17.88 -9.04 7.29
C GLU A 97 -17.76 -8.39 5.89
N ASN A 98 -17.28 -7.15 5.75
CA ASN A 98 -17.35 -6.41 4.46
C ASN A 98 -16.05 -5.82 3.91
N LEU A 99 -14.94 -5.91 4.65
CA LEU A 99 -13.60 -5.51 4.19
C LEU A 99 -12.76 -6.76 3.93
N LEU A 100 -12.64 -7.14 2.65
CA LEU A 100 -11.73 -8.19 2.18
C LEU A 100 -10.28 -7.66 2.25
N ILE A 101 -9.74 -7.62 3.46
CA ILE A 101 -8.36 -7.21 3.68
C ILE A 101 -7.49 -8.43 3.42
N LYS A 102 -6.76 -8.37 2.31
CA LYS A 102 -5.97 -9.51 1.87
C LYS A 102 -4.67 -9.50 2.67
N GLY A 103 -4.38 -10.55 3.44
CA GLY A 103 -3.19 -10.57 4.30
C GLY A 103 -1.86 -10.61 3.54
N PRO A 104 -0.70 -10.53 4.23
CA PRO A 104 0.64 -10.50 3.63
C PRO A 104 0.93 -11.63 2.63
N ASN A 105 0.32 -12.81 2.82
CA ASN A 105 0.46 -13.94 1.91
C ASN A 105 -0.16 -13.66 0.51
N HIS A 106 -1.26 -12.92 0.45
CA HIS A 106 -1.87 -12.53 -0.82
C HIS A 106 -0.93 -11.62 -1.61
N TYR A 107 -0.34 -10.61 -0.96
CA TYR A 107 0.63 -9.71 -1.57
C TYR A 107 1.88 -10.43 -2.05
N CYS A 108 2.43 -11.31 -1.21
CA CYS A 108 3.57 -12.14 -1.60
C CYS A 108 3.26 -12.94 -2.88
N ASN A 109 2.08 -13.57 -2.97
CA ASN A 109 1.67 -14.29 -4.18
C ASN A 109 1.43 -13.36 -5.38
N LYS A 110 0.85 -12.17 -5.17
CA LYS A 110 0.64 -11.17 -6.22
C LYS A 110 1.99 -10.70 -6.80
N ALA A 111 2.96 -10.38 -5.95
CA ALA A 111 4.31 -10.00 -6.36
C ALA A 111 5.01 -11.11 -7.15
N ILE A 112 4.91 -12.37 -6.69
CA ILE A 112 5.43 -13.53 -7.43
C ILE A 112 4.78 -13.64 -8.81
N ASN A 113 3.45 -13.51 -8.88
CA ASN A 113 2.73 -13.58 -10.15
C ASN A 113 3.13 -12.47 -11.12
N LEU A 114 3.28 -11.23 -10.64
CA LEU A 114 3.72 -10.10 -11.45
C LEU A 114 5.16 -10.29 -11.94
N MET A 115 6.06 -10.76 -11.09
CA MET A 115 7.43 -11.09 -11.45
C MET A 115 7.50 -12.14 -12.57
N HIS A 116 6.77 -13.25 -12.43
CA HIS A 116 6.68 -14.29 -13.46
C HIS A 116 6.04 -13.77 -14.75
N LYS A 117 4.99 -12.94 -14.65
CA LYS A 117 4.35 -12.32 -15.82
C LYS A 117 5.30 -11.38 -16.57
N SER A 118 6.06 -10.57 -15.83
CA SER A 118 7.07 -9.66 -16.38
C SER A 118 8.14 -10.45 -17.14
N TYR A 119 8.77 -11.44 -16.50
CA TYR A 119 9.77 -12.29 -17.13
C TYR A 119 9.24 -13.04 -18.35
N ASN A 120 8.03 -13.60 -18.28
CA ASN A 120 7.46 -14.32 -19.42
C ASN A 120 7.19 -13.41 -20.62
N LYS A 121 6.90 -12.13 -20.38
CA LYS A 121 6.67 -11.13 -21.42
C LYS A 121 7.97 -10.64 -22.06
N THR A 122 8.98 -10.32 -21.25
CA THR A 122 10.20 -9.63 -21.74
C THR A 122 11.39 -10.57 -21.92
N ARG A 123 11.36 -11.75 -21.28
CA ARG A 123 12.52 -12.65 -21.12
C ARG A 123 13.73 -11.99 -20.47
N ASN A 124 13.55 -10.81 -19.88
CA ASN A 124 14.58 -10.07 -19.20
C ASN A 124 14.54 -10.37 -17.69
N ARG A 125 15.67 -10.80 -17.14
CA ARG A 125 15.80 -11.12 -15.71
C ARG A 125 15.88 -9.86 -14.84
N ASP A 126 16.30 -8.73 -15.40
CA ASP A 126 16.40 -7.47 -14.66
C ASP A 126 15.01 -6.89 -14.35
N ASP A 127 14.07 -7.02 -15.28
CA ASP A 127 12.66 -6.63 -15.05
C ASP A 127 12.01 -7.49 -13.95
N ALA A 128 12.44 -8.74 -13.79
CA ALA A 128 11.98 -9.61 -12.71
C ALA A 128 12.68 -9.30 -11.37
N LEU A 129 13.94 -8.85 -11.41
CA LEU A 129 14.72 -8.48 -10.23
C LEU A 129 14.13 -7.26 -9.50
N GLN A 130 13.49 -6.36 -10.24
CA GLN A 130 12.81 -5.17 -9.71
C GLN A 130 11.80 -5.53 -8.60
N PHE A 131 11.01 -6.60 -8.79
CA PHE A 131 10.07 -7.11 -7.78
C PHE A 131 10.76 -7.66 -6.51
N CYS A 132 11.98 -8.20 -6.64
CA CYS A 132 12.76 -8.60 -5.47
C CYS A 132 13.30 -7.37 -4.72
N ARG A 133 13.77 -6.35 -5.44
CA ARG A 133 14.30 -5.12 -4.83
C ARG A 133 13.21 -4.34 -4.09
N GLU A 134 12.03 -4.22 -4.68
CA GLU A 134 10.87 -3.64 -4.02
C GLU A 134 10.48 -4.44 -2.78
N ALA A 135 10.42 -5.77 -2.87
CA ALA A 135 10.16 -6.62 -1.70
C ALA A 135 11.21 -6.49 -0.58
N VAL A 136 12.49 -6.23 -0.90
CA VAL A 136 13.53 -5.91 0.10
C VAL A 136 13.22 -4.58 0.78
N HIS A 137 12.88 -3.55 0.01
CA HIS A 137 12.55 -2.24 0.54
C HIS A 137 11.38 -2.32 1.54
N TYR A 138 10.33 -3.07 1.22
CA TYR A 138 9.22 -3.32 2.15
C TYR A 138 9.57 -4.24 3.33
N CYS A 139 10.58 -5.09 3.20
CA CYS A 139 11.09 -5.88 4.33
C CYS A 139 11.85 -4.99 5.34
N GLU A 140 12.57 -3.99 4.84
CA GLU A 140 13.33 -3.03 5.65
C GLU A 140 12.44 -1.95 6.29
N PHE A 141 11.39 -1.49 5.59
CA PHE A 141 10.50 -0.44 6.08
C PHE A 141 9.20 -0.93 6.77
N ASP A 142 8.64 -2.07 6.35
CA ASP A 142 7.32 -2.56 6.80
C ASP A 142 7.33 -3.94 7.49
N GLN A 143 8.50 -4.49 7.80
CA GLN A 143 8.64 -5.77 8.52
C GLN A 143 7.77 -6.90 7.94
N LEU A 144 7.71 -7.03 6.60
CA LEU A 144 7.24 -8.28 5.99
C LEU A 144 7.99 -9.44 6.67
N PRO A 145 7.31 -10.41 7.30
CA PRO A 145 8.00 -11.52 7.93
C PRO A 145 8.99 -12.14 6.95
N GLN A 146 10.23 -12.34 7.37
CA GLN A 146 11.36 -12.75 6.51
C GLN A 146 11.02 -13.96 5.61
N LYS A 147 10.08 -14.82 6.04
CA LYS A 147 9.53 -15.93 5.27
C LYS A 147 8.91 -15.51 3.92
N TYR A 148 8.26 -14.36 3.81
CA TYR A 148 7.64 -13.90 2.57
C TYR A 148 8.68 -13.35 1.59
N PHE A 149 9.68 -12.62 2.10
CA PHE A 149 10.84 -12.23 1.31
C PHE A 149 11.59 -13.45 0.77
N ALA A 150 11.87 -14.43 1.65
CA ALA A 150 12.52 -15.68 1.25
C ALA A 150 11.73 -16.41 0.16
N LYS A 151 10.40 -16.36 0.20
CA LYS A 151 9.53 -16.95 -0.82
C LYS A 151 9.65 -16.23 -2.17
N ILE A 152 9.60 -14.89 -2.20
CA ILE A 152 9.78 -14.09 -3.43
C ILE A 152 11.16 -14.33 -4.03
N HIS A 153 12.21 -14.27 -3.21
CA HIS A 153 13.59 -14.50 -3.64
C HIS A 153 13.82 -15.93 -4.16
N CYS A 154 13.18 -16.94 -3.54
CA CYS A 154 13.22 -18.32 -4.03
C CYS A 154 12.61 -18.44 -5.43
N GLU A 155 11.49 -17.78 -5.69
CA GLU A 155 10.86 -17.76 -7.02
C GLU A 155 11.73 -17.05 -8.07
N TYR A 156 12.40 -15.96 -7.70
CA TYR A 156 13.35 -15.30 -8.61
C TYR A 156 14.55 -16.17 -8.96
N LYS A 157 15.08 -16.94 -7.99
CA LYS A 157 16.15 -17.92 -8.26
C LYS A 157 15.71 -18.96 -9.29
N LYS A 158 14.45 -19.39 -9.26
CA LYS A 158 13.89 -20.30 -10.28
C LYS A 158 13.92 -19.64 -11.67
N ILE A 159 13.50 -18.38 -11.79
CA ILE A 159 13.58 -17.62 -13.05
C ILE A 159 15.03 -17.55 -13.56
N CYS A 160 16.00 -17.27 -12.68
CA CYS A 160 17.42 -17.20 -13.05
C CYS A 160 18.00 -18.54 -13.52
N SER A 161 17.41 -19.66 -13.08
CA SER A 161 17.83 -21.01 -13.47
C SER A 161 17.27 -21.48 -14.82
N ILE A 162 16.31 -20.74 -15.41
CA ILE A 162 15.79 -21.02 -16.75
C ILE A 162 16.85 -20.61 -17.78
N LYS A 163 17.29 -21.58 -18.58
CA LYS A 163 18.26 -21.38 -19.67
C LYS A 163 17.66 -20.59 -20.82
#